data_AF-A0A0E3PE66-F1
#
_entry.id   AF-A0A0E3PE66-F1
#
_cell.length_a   1.000
_cell.length_b   1.000
_cell.length_c   1.000
_cell.angle_alpha   90.00
_cell.angle_beta   90.00
_cell.angle_gamma   90.00
#
_symmetry.space_group_name_H-M   'P 1'
#
loop_
_entity.id
_entity.type
_entity.pdbx_description
1 polymer ?
#
loop_
_entity_poly.entity_id
_entity_poly.type
_entity_poly.pdbx_seq_one_letter_code
_entity_poly.pdbx_strand_id
1 'polypeptide(L)' 'MKEFKKDAKILGELIHTQKGYAFKSKWYTEEGYPIIKVSDFTEDSICSDNLVHIPKNIANEYLKYEP' A
#
# COMPACT_ATOMS: atom_id res chain seq x y z
N MET A 1 -21.90 -3.78 36.01
CA MET A 1 -20.89 -4.64 35.34
C MET A 1 -21.37 -4.81 33.90
N LYS A 2 -20.73 -4.21 32.89
CA LYS A 2 -21.15 -4.35 31.48
C LYS A 2 -20.57 -5.65 30.92
N GLU A 3 -21.44 -6.57 30.49
CA GLU A 3 -21.03 -7.75 29.73
C GLU A 3 -20.39 -7.31 28.41
N PHE A 4 -19.15 -7.70 28.17
CA PHE A 4 -18.48 -7.52 26.88
C PHE A 4 -19.00 -8.56 25.89
N LYS A 5 -19.36 -8.11 24.68
CA LYS A 5 -19.89 -8.92 23.57
C LYS A 5 -19.04 -10.18 23.36
N LYS A 6 -19.66 -11.34 23.57
CA LYS A 6 -19.05 -12.68 23.48
C LYS A 6 -18.60 -13.08 22.06
N ASP A 7 -19.00 -12.30 21.04
CA ASP A 7 -18.73 -12.57 19.61
C ASP A 7 -17.82 -11.52 18.94
N ALA A 8 -17.18 -10.63 19.72
CA ALA A 8 -16.23 -9.67 19.17
C ALA A 8 -14.95 -10.40 18.73
N LYS A 9 -14.75 -10.51 17.41
CA LYS A 9 -13.48 -10.99 16.84
C LYS A 9 -12.48 -9.85 16.74
N ILE A 10 -11.21 -10.13 17.02
CA ILE A 10 -10.15 -9.14 16.81
C ILE A 10 -9.81 -9.04 15.33
N LEU A 11 -9.50 -7.83 14.84
CA LEU A 11 -9.21 -7.61 13.42
C LEU A 11 -8.07 -8.52 12.93
N GLY A 12 -7.04 -8.74 13.76
CA GLY A 12 -5.90 -9.61 13.43
C GLY A 12 -6.24 -11.09 13.25
N GLU A 13 -7.41 -11.56 13.69
CA GLU A 13 -7.91 -12.92 13.40
C GLU A 13 -8.63 -12.99 12.05
N LEU A 14 -9.02 -11.85 11.49
CA LEU A 14 -9.84 -11.74 10.28
C LEU A 14 -9.04 -11.30 9.05
N ILE A 15 -7.91 -10.61 9.25
CA ILE A 15 -7.10 -10.08 8.16
C ILE A 15 -5.61 -10.40 8.35
N HIS A 16 -4.91 -10.47 7.22
CA HIS A 16 -3.46 -10.40 7.17
C HIS A 16 -3.05 -9.06 6.58
N THR A 17 -2.02 -8.45 7.14
CA THR A 17 -1.51 -7.16 6.63
C THR A 17 -0.24 -7.39 5.83
N GLN A 18 -0.20 -6.77 4.66
CA GLN A 18 1.02 -6.69 3.87
C GLN A 18 1.58 -5.28 3.98
N LYS A 19 2.82 -5.16 4.46
CA LYS A 19 3.53 -3.88 4.47
C LYS A 19 4.03 -3.56 3.06
N GLY A 20 4.08 -2.28 2.73
CA GLY A 20 4.72 -1.79 1.51
C GLY A 20 6.25 -1.87 1.53
N TYR A 21 6.88 -1.36 0.48
CA TYR A 21 8.33 -1.24 0.33
C TYR A 21 8.75 0.23 0.25
N ALA A 22 9.86 0.57 0.92
CA ALA A 22 10.43 1.92 0.89
C ALA A 22 11.25 2.12 -0.40
N PHE A 23 10.57 2.41 -1.51
CA PHE A 23 11.22 2.72 -2.79
C PHE A 23 12.16 3.92 -2.66
N LYS A 24 13.32 3.83 -3.32
CA LYS A 24 14.31 4.90 -3.28
C LYS A 24 13.89 6.01 -4.24
N SER A 25 13.89 7.26 -3.79
CA SER A 25 13.51 8.41 -4.61
C SER A 25 14.31 8.54 -5.92
N LYS A 26 15.58 8.10 -5.91
CA LYS A 26 16.43 8.05 -7.11
C LYS A 26 15.93 7.12 -8.23
N TRP A 27 14.96 6.27 -7.95
CA TRP A 27 14.35 5.38 -8.93
C TRP A 27 13.11 5.99 -9.59
N TYR A 28 12.65 7.14 -9.10
CA TYR A 28 11.43 7.76 -9.62
C TYR A 28 11.66 8.34 -11.01
N THR A 29 10.71 8.07 -11.88
CA THR A 29 10.67 8.51 -13.28
C THR A 29 9.30 9.10 -13.60
N GLU A 30 9.22 9.87 -14.69
CA GLU A 30 7.95 10.43 -15.17
C GLU A 30 7.06 9.36 -15.82
N GLU A 31 7.66 8.35 -16.44
CA GLU A 31 6.98 7.22 -17.08
C GLU A 31 7.42 5.89 -16.47
N GLY A 32 6.57 4.87 -16.57
CA GLY A 32 6.88 3.51 -16.12
C GLY A 32 5.74 2.87 -15.34
N TYR A 33 6.08 2.09 -14.33
CA TYR A 33 5.11 1.45 -13.44
C TYR A 33 4.75 2.40 -12.30
N PRO A 34 3.46 2.74 -12.11
CA PRO A 34 3.04 3.69 -11.09
C PRO A 34 3.23 3.10 -9.69
N ILE A 35 3.65 3.95 -8.74
CA ILE A 35 3.84 3.61 -7.34
C ILE A 35 2.95 4.48 -6.47
N ILE A 36 2.26 3.83 -5.53
CA ILE A 36 1.45 4.47 -4.50
C ILE A 36 2.31 4.69 -3.26
N LYS A 37 2.47 5.95 -2.86
CA LYS A 37 3.15 6.36 -1.63
C LYS A 37 2.15 6.65 -0.52
N VAL A 38 2.65 6.78 0.70
CA VAL A 38 1.84 7.21 1.85
C VAL A 38 1.15 8.56 1.61
N SER A 39 1.79 9.47 0.88
CA SER A 39 1.22 10.77 0.52
C SER A 39 0.01 10.70 -0.41
N ASP A 40 -0.20 9.55 -1.05
CA ASP A 40 -1.20 9.39 -2.10
C ASP A 40 -2.50 8.80 -1.51
N PHE A 41 -2.50 8.38 -0.24
CA PHE A 41 -3.73 7.97 0.46
C PHE A 41 -4.61 9.17 0.82
N THR A 42 -5.92 8.98 0.70
CA THR A 42 -6.95 9.88 1.26
C THR A 42 -7.55 9.23 2.52
N GLU A 43 -8.62 9.81 3.07
CA GLU A 43 -9.28 9.26 4.26
C GLU A 43 -9.79 7.83 4.06
N ASP A 44 -10.29 7.53 2.86
CA ASP A 44 -10.93 6.25 2.51
C ASP A 44 -10.53 5.72 1.12
N SER A 45 -9.55 6.34 0.46
CA SER A 45 -9.18 6.02 -0.93
C SER A 45 -7.72 6.37 -1.26
N ILE A 46 -7.41 6.45 -2.57
CA ILE A 46 -6.10 6.75 -3.14
C ILE A 46 -6.26 7.82 -4.22
N CYS A 47 -5.47 8.89 -4.12
CA CYS A 47 -5.37 9.94 -5.13
C CYS A 47 -4.42 9.49 -6.26
N SER A 48 -4.94 9.33 -7.47
CA SER A 48 -4.19 8.86 -8.64
C SER A 48 -3.66 9.96 -9.57
N ASP A 49 -3.85 11.24 -9.22
CA ASP A 49 -3.60 12.36 -10.15
C ASP A 49 -2.11 12.58 -10.45
N ASN A 50 -1.22 12.32 -9.48
CA ASN A 50 0.21 12.67 -9.56
C ASN A 50 1.11 11.55 -9.02
N LEU A 51 0.87 10.32 -9.49
CA LEU A 51 1.68 9.16 -9.10
C LEU A 51 3.10 9.26 -9.65
N VAL A 52 4.06 8.79 -8.85
CA VAL A 52 5.44 8.61 -9.31
C VAL A 52 5.58 7.25 -9.97
N HIS A 53 6.47 7.14 -10.96
CA HIS A 53 6.71 5.87 -11.64
C HIS A 53 8.08 5.32 -11.30
N ILE A 54 8.28 4.01 -11.51
CA ILE A 54 9.59 3.37 -11.52
C ILE A 54 9.81 2.60 -12.83
N PRO A 55 11.05 2.42 -13.27
CA PRO A 55 11.39 1.58 -14.42
C PRO A 55 10.90 0.13 -14.27
N LYS A 56 10.47 -0.47 -15.38
CA LYS A 56 9.97 -1.87 -15.44
C LYS A 56 10.93 -2.88 -14.84
N ASN A 57 12.23 -2.75 -15.09
CA ASN A 57 13.23 -3.68 -14.56
C ASN A 57 13.29 -3.65 -13.02
N ILE A 58 13.04 -2.50 -12.41
CA ILE A 58 12.94 -2.38 -10.94
C ILE A 58 11.60 -2.96 -10.49
N ALA A 59 10.48 -2.56 -11.12
CA ALA A 59 9.14 -3.02 -10.76
C ALA A 59 9.01 -4.56 -10.71
N ASN A 60 9.63 -5.26 -11.67
CA ASN A 60 9.63 -6.73 -11.72
C ASN A 60 10.19 -7.41 -10.45
N GLU A 61 11.08 -6.75 -9.70
CA GLU A 61 11.63 -7.28 -8.43
C GLU A 61 10.63 -7.14 -7.27
N TYR A 62 9.59 -6.31 -7.43
CA TYR A 62 8.66 -5.90 -6.39
C TYR A 62 7.20 -6.28 -6.69
N LEU A 63 6.96 -7.17 -7.66
CA LEU A 63 5.62 -7.66 -8.05
C LEU A 63 4.79 -8.17 -6.87
N LYS A 64 5.45 -8.69 -5.81
CA LYS A 64 4.75 -9.12 -4.60
C LYS A 64 3.98 -8.00 -3.91
N TYR A 65 4.31 -6.73 -4.14
CA TYR A 65 3.66 -5.56 -3.55
C TYR A 65 2.62 -4.93 -4.48
N GLU A 66 2.36 -5.52 -5.65
CA GLU A 66 1.21 -5.12 -6.44
C GLU A 66 -0.08 -5.45 -5.65
N PRO A 67 -1.03 -4.50 -5.56
CA PRO A 67 -2.30 -4.69 -4.83
C PRO A 67 -3.22 -5.70 -5.50
#